data_AF-A0A965H120-F1
#
_entry.id   AF-A0A965H120-F1
#
_cell.length_a   1.000
_cell.length_b   1.000
_cell.length_c   1.000
_cell.angle_alpha   90.00
_cell.angle_beta   90.00
_cell.angle_gamma   90.00
#
_symmetry.space_group_name_H-M   'P 1'
#
loop_
_entity.id
_entity.type
_entity.pdbx_description
1 polymer ?
#
loop_
_entity_poly.entity_id
_entity_poly.type
_entity_poly.pdbx_seq_one_letter_code
_entity_poly.pdbx_strand_id
1 'polypeptide(L)'
;MLEGRADVSGAGASARTMSVVELLADPSRANLAELNWRISLPVSAFLMALLAIPLSAVNPRLGRSINLILALLIYVVYNNMLSVVSAWIGQGRVPFAVGVWVVHAALAVVIVFLFWRRIRLPRRWLRRALSRPAAGTA
;
A
#
# COMPACT_ATOMS: atom_id res chain seq x y z
N MET A 1 29.86 29.61 -0.25
CA MET A 1 29.05 28.56 -0.93
C MET A 1 28.30 27.66 0.06
N LEU A 2 27.84 28.18 1.23
CA LEU A 2 27.13 27.38 2.26
C LEU A 2 25.69 27.86 2.54
N GLU A 3 25.21 28.92 1.90
CA GLU A 3 23.90 29.53 2.20
C GLU A 3 22.70 28.84 1.54
N GLY A 4 22.89 28.04 0.47
CA GLY A 4 21.79 27.39 -0.27
C GLY A 4 21.32 26.03 0.28
N ARG A 5 21.72 25.62 1.49
CA ARG A 5 21.25 24.38 2.14
C ARG A 5 20.26 24.63 3.28
N ALA A 6 20.31 25.82 3.87
CA ALA A 6 19.42 26.22 4.95
C ALA A 6 17.99 26.53 4.44
N ASP A 7 17.85 27.04 3.22
CA ASP A 7 16.55 27.41 2.63
C ASP A 7 15.69 26.19 2.26
N VAL A 8 16.27 25.15 1.65
CA VAL A 8 15.55 23.93 1.23
C VAL A 8 15.02 23.16 2.45
N SER A 9 15.79 23.16 3.54
CA SER A 9 15.42 22.49 4.79
C SER A 9 14.29 23.23 5.52
N GLY A 10 14.32 24.57 5.52
CA GLY A 10 13.28 25.42 6.09
C GLY A 10 11.95 25.33 5.34
N ALA A 11 11.99 25.23 4.01
CA ALA A 11 10.79 25.10 3.18
C ALA A 11 9.99 23.82 3.49
N GLY A 12 10.66 22.69 3.70
CA GLY A 12 10.00 21.42 4.06
C GLY A 12 9.45 21.40 5.50
N ALA A 13 10.02 22.17 6.43
CA ALA A 13 9.46 22.34 7.76
C ALA A 13 8.18 23.19 7.73
N SER A 14 8.18 24.26 6.91
CA SER A 14 7.02 25.13 6.69
C SER A 14 5.84 24.39 6.05
N ALA A 15 6.09 23.57 5.01
CA ALA A 15 5.06 22.80 4.34
C ALA A 15 4.25 21.89 5.30
N ARG A 16 4.91 21.30 6.31
CA ARG A 16 4.25 20.42 7.28
C ARG A 16 3.25 21.13 8.19
N THR A 17 3.43 22.42 8.45
CA THR A 17 2.52 23.22 9.29
C THR A 17 1.38 23.86 8.49
N MET A 18 1.48 23.89 7.17
CA MET A 18 0.47 24.47 6.29
C MET A 18 -0.80 23.61 6.20
N SER A 19 -1.92 24.28 5.96
CA SER A 19 -3.20 23.66 5.63
C SER A 19 -3.21 23.12 4.20
N VAL A 20 -4.10 22.16 3.91
CA VAL A 20 -4.21 21.58 2.56
C VAL A 20 -4.57 22.65 1.50
N VAL A 21 -5.36 23.66 1.88
CA VAL A 21 -5.75 24.75 0.98
C VAL A 21 -4.54 25.59 0.59
N GLU A 22 -3.67 25.93 1.55
CA GLU A 22 -2.44 26.67 1.28
C GLU A 22 -1.47 25.88 0.40
N LEU A 23 -1.34 24.57 0.66
CA LEU A 23 -0.51 23.67 -0.17
C LEU A 23 -1.01 23.59 -1.62
N LEU A 24 -2.31 23.67 -1.85
CA LEU A 24 -2.92 23.66 -3.19
C LEU A 24 -2.81 25.02 -3.89
N ALA A 25 -2.85 26.11 -3.14
CA ALA A 25 -2.72 27.47 -3.68
C ALA A 25 -1.29 27.75 -4.19
N ASP A 26 -0.27 27.20 -3.53
CA ASP A 26 1.13 27.26 -3.98
C ASP A 26 1.72 25.84 -4.13
N PRO A 27 1.65 25.23 -5.33
CA PRO A 27 2.14 23.88 -5.58
C PRO A 27 3.67 23.82 -5.75
N SER A 28 4.42 24.39 -4.80
CA SER A 28 5.87 24.23 -4.72
C SER A 28 6.25 22.76 -4.56
N ARG A 29 7.49 22.38 -4.89
CA ARG A 29 7.92 20.97 -4.81
C ARG A 29 7.80 20.40 -3.39
N ALA A 30 8.11 21.20 -2.37
CA ALA A 30 7.96 20.82 -0.98
C ALA A 30 6.48 20.61 -0.62
N ASN A 31 5.60 21.51 -1.08
CA ASN A 31 4.17 21.44 -0.81
C ASN A 31 3.51 20.24 -1.51
N LEU A 32 3.91 19.93 -2.74
CA LEU A 32 3.45 18.74 -3.47
C LEU A 32 3.93 17.44 -2.81
N ALA A 33 5.15 17.39 -2.28
CA ALA A 33 5.63 16.23 -1.53
C ALA A 33 4.83 16.02 -0.22
N GLU A 34 4.51 17.10 0.49
CA GLU A 34 3.68 17.04 1.70
C GLU A 34 2.23 16.64 1.37
N LEU A 35 1.64 17.20 0.29
CA LEU A 35 0.32 16.82 -0.16
C LEU A 35 0.26 15.34 -0.56
N ASN A 36 1.31 14.84 -1.23
CA ASN A 36 1.46 13.42 -1.56
C ASN A 36 1.46 12.56 -0.30
N TRP A 37 2.21 12.96 0.73
CA TRP A 37 2.24 12.28 2.02
C TRP A 37 0.85 12.21 2.65
N ARG A 38 0.14 13.35 2.70
CA ARG A 38 -1.22 13.45 3.28
C ARG A 38 -2.25 12.60 2.55
N ILE A 39 -2.21 12.57 1.23
CA ILE A 39 -3.10 11.71 0.41
C ILE A 39 -2.77 10.23 0.61
N SER A 40 -1.49 9.90 0.77
CA SER A 40 -1.06 8.53 0.94
C SER A 40 -1.56 7.92 2.25
N LEU A 41 -1.72 8.68 3.33
CA LEU A 41 -2.21 8.16 4.62
C LEU A 41 -3.56 7.44 4.53
N PRO A 42 -4.68 8.07 4.10
CA PRO A 42 -5.97 7.40 4.02
C PRO A 42 -6.00 6.29 2.97
N VAL A 43 -5.35 6.49 1.81
CA VAL A 43 -5.30 5.49 0.73
C VAL A 43 -4.57 4.22 1.21
N SER A 44 -3.47 4.39 1.94
CA SER A 44 -2.71 3.29 2.52
C SER A 44 -3.52 2.48 3.52
N ALA A 45 -4.23 3.16 4.42
CA ALA A 45 -5.09 2.50 5.40
C ALA A 45 -6.15 1.63 4.70
N PHE A 46 -6.78 2.17 3.67
CA PHE A 46 -7.78 1.44 2.88
C PHE A 46 -7.21 0.23 2.15
N LEU A 47 -6.08 0.39 1.44
CA LEU A 47 -5.45 -0.72 0.71
C LEU A 47 -4.92 -1.81 1.64
N MET A 48 -4.37 -1.45 2.80
CA MET A 48 -3.90 -2.43 3.78
C MET A 48 -5.05 -3.22 4.40
N ALA A 49 -6.18 -2.57 4.69
CA ALA A 49 -7.39 -3.24 5.15
C ALA A 49 -7.90 -4.26 4.10
N LEU A 50 -7.90 -3.88 2.82
CA LEU A 50 -8.28 -4.79 1.74
C LEU A 50 -7.30 -5.97 1.58
N LEU A 51 -6.00 -5.71 1.65
CA LEU A 51 -4.96 -6.72 1.53
C LEU A 51 -5.02 -7.77 2.66
N ALA A 52 -5.46 -7.37 3.86
CA ALA A 52 -5.60 -8.28 5.00
C ALA A 52 -6.61 -9.42 4.73
N ILE A 53 -7.63 -9.19 3.91
CA ILE A 53 -8.69 -10.17 3.60
C ILE A 53 -8.16 -11.44 2.88
N PRO A 54 -7.41 -11.34 1.76
CA PRO A 54 -6.80 -12.51 1.15
C PRO A 54 -5.66 -13.11 1.97
N LEU A 55 -4.89 -12.30 2.70
CA LEU A 55 -3.81 -12.77 3.58
C LEU A 55 -4.32 -13.57 4.79
N SER A 56 -5.51 -13.28 5.31
CA SER A 56 -6.10 -14.04 6.43
C SER A 56 -6.44 -15.49 6.07
N ALA A 57 -6.68 -15.77 4.79
CA ALA A 57 -7.16 -17.07 4.32
C ALA A 57 -6.05 -18.09 3.99
N VAL A 58 -4.77 -17.75 4.16
CA VAL A 58 -3.65 -18.63 3.82
C VAL A 58 -3.48 -19.69 4.91
N ASN A 59 -3.60 -20.97 4.50
CA ASN A 59 -3.46 -22.23 5.27
C ASN A 59 -3.32 -22.09 6.81
N PRO A 60 -4.39 -22.32 7.60
CA PRO A 60 -4.37 -22.23 9.07
C PRO A 60 -3.44 -23.24 9.78
N ARG A 61 -2.72 -24.07 9.01
CA ARG A 61 -1.75 -25.08 9.46
C ARG A 61 -0.35 -24.48 9.68
N LEU A 62 -0.02 -23.42 8.93
CA LEU A 62 1.12 -22.54 9.15
C LEU A 62 0.58 -21.38 9.99
N GLY A 63 1.01 -21.26 11.25
CA GLY A 63 0.33 -20.47 12.28
C GLY A 63 -0.04 -19.04 11.88
N ARG A 64 -1.15 -18.54 12.45
CA ARG A 64 -1.72 -17.18 12.26
C ARG A 64 -0.65 -16.06 12.22
N SER A 65 0.42 -16.21 12.98
CA SER A 65 1.54 -15.26 13.08
C SER A 65 2.25 -15.00 11.75
N ILE A 66 2.35 -15.97 10.83
CA ILE A 66 3.06 -15.76 9.56
C ILE A 66 2.34 -14.77 8.65
N ASN A 67 1.00 -14.77 8.67
CA ASN A 67 0.19 -13.83 7.90
C ASN A 67 0.33 -12.40 8.45
N LEU A 68 0.49 -12.25 9.76
CA LEU A 68 0.77 -10.95 10.40
C LEU A 68 2.18 -10.45 10.05
N ILE A 69 3.19 -11.33 10.12
CA ILE A 69 4.57 -10.99 9.74
C ILE A 69 4.62 -10.59 8.26
N LEU A 70 3.93 -11.31 7.38
CA LEU A 70 3.88 -11.00 5.96
C LEU A 70 3.15 -9.67 5.69
N ALA A 71 2.03 -9.41 6.37
CA ALA A 71 1.32 -8.14 6.27
C ALA A 71 2.19 -6.97 6.73
N LEU A 72 2.89 -7.13 7.86
CA LEU A 72 3.83 -6.13 8.37
C LEU A 72 4.97 -5.88 7.39
N LEU A 73 5.55 -6.94 6.82
CA LEU A 73 6.64 -6.82 5.84
C LEU A 73 6.17 -6.05 4.60
N ILE A 74 4.98 -6.37 4.07
CA ILE A 74 4.39 -5.64 2.95
C ILE A 74 4.16 -4.17 3.32
N TYR A 75 3.63 -3.90 4.51
CA TYR A 75 3.43 -2.54 5.00
C TYR A 75 4.74 -1.73 5.05
N VAL A 76 5.82 -2.33 5.59
CA VAL A 76 7.13 -1.68 5.67
C VAL A 76 7.68 -1.39 4.26
N VAL A 77 7.69 -2.37 3.37
CA VAL A 77 8.17 -2.18 1.98
C VAL A 77 7.38 -1.09 1.28
N TYR A 78 6.06 -1.12 1.41
CA TYR A 78 5.16 -0.16 0.81
C TYR A 78 5.39 1.28 1.34
N ASN A 79 5.52 1.46 2.66
CA ASN A 79 5.80 2.77 3.25
C ASN A 79 7.17 3.33 2.84
N ASN A 80 8.19 2.46 2.75
CA ASN A 80 9.50 2.86 2.24
C ASN A 80 9.40 3.35 0.80
N MET A 81 8.62 2.67 -0.05
CA MET A 81 8.40 3.11 -1.43
C MET A 81 7.67 4.46 -1.51
N LEU A 82 6.65 4.68 -0.67
CA LEU A 82 5.97 5.98 -0.57
C LEU A 82 6.94 7.10 -0.17
N SER A 83 7.84 6.83 0.78
CA SER A 83 8.87 7.78 1.19
C SER A 83 9.80 8.15 0.04
N VAL A 84 10.29 7.16 -0.72
CA VAL A 84 11.14 7.36 -1.89
C VAL A 84 10.43 8.20 -2.96
N VAL A 85 9.19 7.86 -3.29
CA VAL A 85 8.42 8.60 -4.30
C VAL A 85 8.10 10.02 -3.84
N SER A 86 7.76 10.23 -2.56
CA SER A 86 7.56 11.57 -1.98
C SER A 86 8.82 12.42 -2.09
N ALA A 87 10.00 11.84 -1.82
CA ALA A 87 11.28 12.51 -1.99
C ALA A 87 11.56 12.85 -3.46
N TRP A 88 11.22 11.96 -4.41
CA TRP A 88 11.36 12.22 -5.83
C TRP A 88 10.42 13.31 -6.34
N ILE A 89 9.20 13.40 -5.83
CA ILE A 89 8.28 14.53 -6.09
C ILE A 89 8.90 15.83 -5.56
N GLY A 90 9.40 15.83 -4.32
CA GLY A 90 10.06 17.00 -3.72
C GLY A 90 11.33 17.45 -4.45
N GLN A 91 12.03 16.52 -5.10
CA GLN A 91 13.18 16.81 -5.96
C GLN A 91 12.79 17.20 -7.39
N GLY A 92 11.50 17.08 -7.76
CA GLY A 92 11.00 17.32 -9.11
C GLY A 92 11.39 16.25 -10.13
N ARG A 93 11.82 15.06 -9.68
CA ARG A 93 12.20 13.93 -10.57
C ARG A 93 10.99 13.17 -11.11
N VAL A 94 9.88 13.18 -10.38
CA VAL A 94 8.63 12.53 -10.75
C VAL A 94 7.50 13.55 -10.69
N PRO A 95 6.65 13.66 -11.72
CA PRO A 95 5.46 14.49 -11.67
C PRO A 95 4.52 14.05 -10.55
N PHE A 96 3.96 15.00 -9.80
CA PHE A 96 3.04 14.71 -8.70
C PHE A 96 1.90 13.76 -9.10
N ALA A 97 1.28 14.00 -10.26
CA ALA A 97 0.16 13.19 -10.77
C ALA A 97 0.52 11.70 -10.95
N VAL A 98 1.78 11.39 -11.28
CA VAL A 98 2.23 9.99 -11.41
C VAL A 98 2.68 9.45 -10.07
N GLY A 99 3.48 10.24 -9.33
CA GLY A 99 4.06 9.81 -8.06
C GLY A 99 3.00 9.48 -7.01
N VAL A 100 1.89 10.23 -6.97
CA VAL A 100 0.83 9.98 -5.99
C VAL A 100 0.12 8.65 -6.18
N TRP A 101 0.06 8.11 -7.40
CA TRP A 101 -0.70 6.89 -7.66
C TRP A 101 0.17 5.66 -7.90
N VAL A 102 1.42 5.79 -8.34
CA VAL A 102 2.22 4.65 -8.83
C VAL A 102 2.37 3.54 -7.78
N VAL A 103 2.62 3.89 -6.52
CA VAL A 103 2.80 2.90 -5.44
C VAL A 103 1.46 2.28 -5.03
N HIS A 104 0.40 3.09 -4.97
CA HIS A 104 -0.97 2.64 -4.66
C HIS A 104 -1.49 1.68 -5.73
N ALA A 105 -1.28 2.02 -7.00
CA ALA A 105 -1.67 1.21 -8.14
C ALA A 105 -0.93 -0.14 -8.13
N ALA A 106 0.38 -0.14 -7.85
CA ALA A 106 1.15 -1.38 -7.73
C ALA A 106 0.58 -2.30 -6.62
N LEU A 107 0.27 -1.75 -5.45
CA LEU A 107 -0.34 -2.51 -4.36
C LEU A 107 -1.76 -2.99 -4.71
N ALA A 108 -2.57 -2.14 -5.35
CA ALA A 108 -3.91 -2.49 -5.79
C ALA A 108 -3.91 -3.65 -6.80
N VAL A 109 -2.94 -3.67 -7.73
CA VAL A 109 -2.76 -4.80 -8.67
C VAL A 109 -2.46 -6.10 -7.91
N VAL A 110 -1.59 -6.05 -6.89
CA VAL A 110 -1.31 -7.23 -6.04
C VAL A 110 -2.58 -7.70 -5.33
N ILE A 111 -3.36 -6.78 -4.74
CA ILE A 111 -4.62 -7.10 -4.06
C ILE A 111 -5.60 -7.78 -5.04
N VAL A 112 -5.84 -7.16 -6.20
CA VAL A 112 -6.74 -7.69 -7.24
C VAL A 112 -6.27 -9.07 -7.70
N PHE A 113 -4.96 -9.25 -7.93
CA PHE A 113 -4.38 -10.54 -8.30
C PHE A 113 -4.64 -11.62 -7.23
N LEU A 114 -4.47 -11.30 -5.94
CA LEU A 114 -4.73 -12.22 -4.84
C LEU A 114 -6.20 -12.61 -4.75
N PHE A 115 -7.12 -11.65 -4.91
CA PHE A 115 -8.56 -11.93 -4.96
C PHE A 115 -8.95 -12.78 -6.17
N TRP A 116 -8.42 -12.45 -7.35
CA TRP A 116 -8.65 -13.20 -8.58
C TRP A 116 -8.19 -14.65 -8.45
N ARG A 117 -6.98 -14.86 -7.92
CA ARG A 117 -6.45 -16.20 -7.63
C ARG A 117 -7.34 -16.97 -6.65
N ARG A 118 -7.84 -16.30 -5.60
CA ARG A 118 -8.74 -16.89 -4.60
C ARG A 118 -10.06 -17.37 -5.20
N ILE A 119 -10.66 -16.59 -6.12
CA ILE A 119 -11.93 -16.93 -6.76
C ILE A 119 -11.74 -18.07 -7.78
N ARG A 120 -10.63 -18.06 -8.54
CA ARG A 120 -10.40 -19.04 -9.62
C ARG A 120 -9.84 -20.39 -9.17
N LEU A 121 -9.30 -20.51 -7.97
CA LEU A 121 -8.89 -21.80 -7.41
C LEU A 121 -10.13 -22.51 -6.85
N PRO A 122 -10.67 -23.57 -7.50
CA PRO A 122 -11.79 -24.29 -6.95
C PRO A 122 -11.39 -24.88 -5.60
N ARG A 123 -12.29 -24.85 -4.61
CA ARG A 123 -12.14 -25.56 -3.32
C ARG A 123 -12.05 -27.07 -3.56
N ARG A 124 -10.92 -27.57 -4.07
CA ARG A 124 -10.69 -29.00 -4.39
C ARG A 124 -10.86 -29.89 -3.16
N TRP A 125 -10.66 -29.30 -1.98
CA TRP A 125 -10.82 -29.94 -0.67
C TRP A 125 -12.29 -30.16 -0.28
N LEU A 126 -13.24 -29.34 -0.76
CA LEU A 126 -14.67 -29.52 -0.47
C LEU A 126 -15.29 -30.63 -1.35
N ARG A 127 -14.82 -30.77 -2.60
CA ARG A 127 -15.27 -31.84 -3.50
C ARG A 127 -14.87 -33.22 -2.99
N ARG A 128 -13.69 -33.38 -2.40
CA ARG A 128 -13.25 -34.68 -1.84
C ARG A 128 -13.98 -35.09 -0.56
N ALA A 129 -14.46 -34.13 0.25
CA ALA A 129 -15.19 -34.42 1.48
C ALA A 129 -16.61 -34.95 1.22
N LEU A 130 -17.23 -34.55 0.11
CA LEU A 130 -18.57 -35.00 -0.30
C LEU A 130 -18.54 -36.22 -1.23
N SER A 131 -17.36 -36.70 -1.63
CA SER A 131 -17.19 -37.90 -2.45
C SER A 131 -17.02 -39.19 -1.65
N ARG A 132 -17.40 -39.24 -0.36
CA ARG A 132 -17.51 -40.53 0.33
C ARG A 132 -18.76 -41.23 -0.22
N PRO A 133 -18.64 -42.30 -1.04
CA PRO A 133 -19.80 -43.10 -1.37
C PRO A 133 -20.26 -43.73 -0.06
N ALA A 134 -21.54 -43.60 0.26
CA ALA A 134 -22.15 -44.43 1.28
C ALA A 134 -21.98 -45.89 0.80
N ALA A 135 -20.99 -46.58 1.36
CA ALA A 135 -20.86 -48.02 1.18
C ALA A 135 -22.02 -48.67 1.94
N GLY A 136 -23.15 -48.80 1.25
CA GLY A 136 -24.14 -49.80 1.56
C GLY A 136 -23.69 -51.12 0.95
N THR A 137 -23.43 -52.10 1.81
CA THR A 137 -23.46 -53.55 1.57
C THR A 137 -23.61 -54.14 2.99
N ALA A 138 -24.81 -54.52 3.44
CA ALA A 138 -25.46 -55.81 3.16
C ALA A 138 -24.61 -56.99 3.65
#